data_AF-A8AU08-F1
#
_entry.id   AF-A8AU08-F1
#
_cell.length_a   1.000
_cell.length_b   1.000
_cell.length_c   1.000
_cell.angle_alpha   90.00
_cell.angle_beta   90.00
_cell.angle_gamma   90.00
#
_symmetry.space_group_name_H-M   'P 1'
#
loop_
_entity.id
_entity.type
_entity.pdbx_description
1 polymer ?
#
loop_
_entity_poly.entity_id
_entity_poly.type
_entity_poly.pdbx_seq_one_letter_code
_entity_poly.pdbx_strand_id
1 'polypeptide(L)'
;RAMLKSSLGFLVLAFAFFMCFIMCTGSYVYFQFVQQWPPTNCRVRIKRPCSKPRPLQNFTIHGLWPSNYSNPTKPSNCNGAKYEDRKVPKLRSKLKRSWPDVESGNDTRFWEGEWNKHGRCSEQTLNQMQYFEVSHDMWLSYNITEILRNASIVPHPTQTWTYSDIVSPIKAATKRTPLIRCKIDTATNTELLHEVVF
;
A
#
# COMPACT_ATOMS: atom_id res chain seq x y z
N ARG A 1 -31.22 -0.67 49.51
CA ARG A 1 -30.67 -0.51 48.15
C ARG A 1 -30.73 0.96 47.77
N ALA A 2 -29.62 1.69 47.84
CA ALA A 2 -29.58 3.07 47.35
C ALA A 2 -29.38 3.05 45.83
N MET A 3 -30.36 3.54 45.07
CA MET A 3 -30.16 3.82 43.65
C MET A 3 -29.40 5.14 43.54
N LEU A 4 -28.19 5.12 42.97
CA LEU A 4 -27.52 6.34 42.54
C LEU A 4 -28.41 7.03 41.49
N LYS A 5 -28.95 8.21 41.81
CA LYS A 5 -29.60 9.07 40.82
C LYS A 5 -28.50 9.70 39.96
N SER A 6 -28.37 9.26 38.72
CA SER A 6 -27.50 9.91 37.74
C SER A 6 -28.03 11.31 37.45
N SER A 7 -27.19 12.34 37.59
CA SER A 7 -27.60 13.70 37.25
C SER A 7 -27.65 13.89 35.74
N LEU A 8 -28.55 14.74 35.25
CA LEU A 8 -28.64 15.09 33.83
C LEU A 8 -27.30 15.59 33.28
N GLY A 9 -26.53 16.34 34.10
CA GLY A 9 -25.19 16.79 33.74
C GLY A 9 -24.19 15.65 33.53
N PHE A 10 -24.25 14.59 34.34
CA PHE A 10 -23.40 13.41 34.17
C PHE A 10 -23.73 12.65 32.88
N LEU A 11 -25.02 12.51 32.56
CA LEU A 11 -25.47 11.88 31.32
C LEU A 11 -25.04 12.69 30.07
N VAL A 12 -25.14 14.01 30.11
CA VAL A 12 -24.70 14.90 29.02
C VAL A 12 -23.17 14.81 28.82
N LEU A 13 -22.40 14.82 29.90
CA LEU A 13 -20.93 14.67 29.82
C LEU A 13 -20.55 13.30 29.27
N ALA A 14 -21.16 12.22 29.78
CA ALA A 14 -20.89 10.87 29.28
C ALA A 14 -21.24 10.72 27.79
N PHE A 15 -22.34 11.31 27.34
CA PHE A 15 -22.74 11.33 25.93
C PHE A 15 -21.78 12.15 25.07
N ALA A 16 -21.33 13.32 25.55
CA ALA A 16 -20.35 14.14 24.85
C ALA A 16 -18.99 13.43 24.72
N PHE A 17 -18.54 12.75 25.78
CA PHE A 17 -17.32 11.92 25.74
C PHE A 17 -17.46 10.73 24.79
N PHE A 18 -18.61 10.05 24.78
CA PHE A 18 -18.89 8.95 23.86
C PHE A 18 -18.92 9.40 22.40
N MET A 19 -19.59 10.52 22.11
CA MET A 19 -19.59 11.11 20.76
C MET A 19 -18.21 11.60 20.34
N CYS A 20 -17.46 12.24 21.23
CA CYS A 20 -16.07 12.64 20.97
C CYS A 20 -15.18 11.42 20.67
N PHE A 21 -15.37 10.32 21.41
CA PHE A 21 -14.67 9.06 21.18
C PHE A 21 -14.99 8.49 19.79
N ILE A 22 -16.27 8.44 19.39
CA ILE A 22 -16.68 8.00 18.03
C ILE A 22 -16.07 8.90 16.94
N MET A 23 -16.00 10.22 17.18
CA MET A 23 -15.41 11.17 16.22
C MET A 23 -13.87 11.11 16.19
N CYS A 24 -13.23 10.60 17.24
CA CYS A 24 -11.77 10.42 17.32
C CYS A 24 -11.28 9.03 16.88
N THR A 25 -12.15 8.03 16.77
CA THR A 25 -11.76 6.74 16.19
C THR A 25 -11.54 6.91 14.69
N GLY A 26 -10.27 6.95 14.27
CA GLY A 26 -9.92 6.98 12.86
C GLY A 26 -10.52 5.77 12.11
N SER A 27 -10.81 5.95 10.82
CA SER A 27 -11.41 4.93 9.95
C SER A 27 -10.52 3.69 9.71
N TYR A 28 -9.26 3.72 10.16
CA TYR A 28 -8.25 2.69 9.98
C TYR A 28 -7.33 2.59 11.21
N VAL A 29 -6.63 1.46 11.35
CA VAL A 29 -5.75 1.16 12.49
C VAL A 29 -4.27 1.20 12.10
N TYR A 30 -3.93 0.81 10.86
CA TYR A 30 -2.55 0.84 10.35
C TYR A 30 -2.54 1.07 8.84
N PHE A 31 -1.35 1.24 8.26
CA PHE A 31 -1.17 1.27 6.81
C PHE A 31 -0.50 -0.02 6.33
N GLN A 32 -1.00 -0.61 5.25
CA GLN A 32 -0.23 -1.53 4.44
C GLN A 32 0.54 -0.73 3.39
N PHE A 33 1.86 -0.83 3.39
CA PHE A 33 2.69 -0.28 2.30
C PHE A 33 3.05 -1.39 1.33
N VAL A 34 2.47 -1.33 0.14
CA VAL A 34 2.52 -2.40 -0.86
C VAL A 34 3.47 -1.99 -1.98
N GLN A 35 4.52 -2.78 -2.15
CA GLN A 35 5.41 -2.70 -3.30
C GLN A 35 5.17 -3.88 -4.24
N GLN A 36 5.24 -3.63 -5.54
CA GLN A 36 4.99 -4.58 -6.61
C GLN A 36 6.24 -4.82 -7.46
N TRP A 37 6.34 -6.02 -8.02
CA TRP A 37 7.38 -6.41 -8.97
C TRP A 37 6.83 -6.32 -10.41
N PRO A 38 7.26 -5.30 -11.20
CA PRO A 38 6.71 -5.04 -12.53
C PRO A 38 6.75 -6.24 -13.50
N PRO A 39 7.88 -7.00 -13.61
CA PRO A 39 7.95 -8.12 -14.54
C PRO A 39 6.91 -9.21 -14.30
N THR A 40 6.66 -9.61 -13.04
CA THR A 40 5.64 -10.61 -12.73
C THR A 40 4.25 -10.09 -13.05
N ASN A 41 3.91 -8.88 -12.59
CA ASN A 41 2.58 -8.30 -12.82
C ASN A 41 2.26 -8.20 -14.32
N CYS A 42 3.26 -7.96 -15.14
CA CYS A 42 3.08 -7.93 -16.57
C CYS A 42 2.93 -9.32 -17.20
N ARG A 43 3.79 -10.27 -16.81
CA ARG A 43 3.82 -11.64 -17.35
C ARG A 43 2.53 -12.41 -17.12
N VAL A 44 1.99 -12.35 -15.90
CA VAL A 44 0.80 -13.15 -15.50
C VAL A 44 -0.53 -12.50 -15.92
N ARG A 45 -0.50 -11.37 -16.65
CA ARG A 45 -1.69 -10.61 -17.01
C ARG A 45 -2.34 -11.12 -18.29
N ILE A 46 -3.19 -12.13 -18.14
CA ILE A 46 -3.82 -12.83 -19.28
C ILE A 46 -4.91 -11.99 -19.97
N LYS A 47 -5.83 -11.37 -19.21
CA LYS A 47 -7.01 -10.69 -19.79
C LYS A 47 -6.70 -9.40 -20.54
N ARG A 48 -5.59 -8.74 -20.22
CA ARG A 48 -5.16 -7.46 -20.80
C ARG A 48 -3.64 -7.41 -20.78
N PRO A 49 -2.94 -7.97 -21.78
CA PRO A 49 -1.49 -7.91 -21.84
C PRO A 49 -1.00 -6.48 -21.67
N CYS A 50 0.17 -6.28 -21.07
CA CYS A 50 0.73 -4.93 -20.98
C CYS A 50 0.93 -4.39 -22.39
N SER A 51 0.32 -3.26 -22.69
CA SER A 51 0.41 -2.63 -24.01
C SER A 51 1.79 -2.01 -24.25
N LYS A 52 2.48 -1.57 -23.18
CA LYS A 52 3.81 -0.93 -23.20
C LYS A 52 4.58 -1.26 -21.92
N PRO A 53 5.11 -2.49 -21.77
CA PRO A 53 5.87 -2.84 -20.57
C PRO A 53 7.10 -1.95 -20.46
N ARG A 54 7.22 -1.23 -19.34
CA ARG A 54 8.44 -0.49 -19.02
C ARG A 54 9.47 -1.50 -18.52
N PRO A 55 10.74 -1.44 -18.95
CA PRO A 55 11.78 -2.37 -18.50
C PRO A 55 12.26 -2.04 -17.08
N LEU A 56 11.32 -2.00 -16.13
CA LEU A 56 11.58 -1.72 -14.72
C LEU A 56 12.05 -3.00 -14.05
N GLN A 57 13.27 -2.97 -13.52
CA GLN A 57 13.90 -4.10 -12.82
C GLN A 57 14.05 -3.81 -11.31
N ASN A 58 13.09 -3.07 -10.78
CA ASN A 58 13.05 -2.69 -9.37
C ASN A 58 11.61 -2.75 -8.86
N PHE A 59 11.45 -3.06 -7.58
CA PHE A 59 10.17 -2.92 -6.89
C PHE A 59 9.70 -1.46 -6.95
N THR A 60 8.43 -1.28 -7.26
CA THR A 60 7.76 0.02 -7.28
C THR A 60 6.56 0.00 -6.35
N ILE A 61 6.07 1.15 -5.94
CA ILE A 61 4.86 1.26 -5.12
C ILE A 61 3.67 0.74 -5.94
N HIS A 62 2.86 -0.11 -5.31
CA HIS A 62 1.48 -0.36 -5.71
C HIS A 62 0.58 0.61 -4.97
N GLY A 63 0.72 0.69 -3.64
CA GLY A 63 -0.23 1.38 -2.79
C GLY A 63 0.21 1.64 -1.37
N LEU A 64 -0.40 2.66 -0.76
CA LEU A 64 -0.38 2.88 0.69
C LEU A 64 -1.82 2.79 1.19
N TRP A 65 -2.17 1.71 1.87
CA TRP A 65 -3.57 1.37 2.13
C TRP A 65 -3.90 1.47 3.62
N PRO A 66 -4.71 2.47 4.05
CA PRO A 66 -5.37 2.46 5.34
C PRO A 66 -6.09 1.12 5.55
N SER A 67 -5.81 0.44 6.66
CA SER A 67 -6.20 -0.96 6.88
C SER A 67 -6.65 -1.22 8.32
N ASN A 68 -7.48 -2.24 8.48
CA ASN A 68 -7.95 -2.75 9.77
C ASN A 68 -7.56 -4.22 9.94
N TYR A 69 -7.30 -4.67 11.17
CA TYR A 69 -6.93 -6.06 11.44
C TYR A 69 -8.05 -7.05 11.12
N SER A 70 -9.31 -6.64 11.33
CA SER A 70 -10.49 -7.45 11.03
C SER A 70 -10.71 -7.65 9.52
N ASN A 71 -10.33 -6.67 8.71
CA ASN A 71 -10.37 -6.76 7.26
C ASN A 71 -9.28 -5.86 6.64
N PRO A 72 -8.15 -6.45 6.20
CA PRO A 72 -7.03 -5.69 5.61
C PRO A 72 -7.39 -4.98 4.30
N THR A 73 -8.52 -5.27 3.67
CA THR A 73 -8.97 -4.55 2.46
C THR A 73 -9.81 -3.30 2.78
N LYS A 74 -10.02 -3.02 4.06
CA LYS A 74 -10.86 -1.94 4.57
C LYS A 74 -10.08 -1.03 5.52
N PRO A 75 -10.37 0.29 5.52
CA PRO A 75 -11.41 0.94 4.71
C PRO A 75 -11.00 1.11 3.23
N SER A 76 -11.99 1.28 2.36
CA SER A 76 -11.78 1.59 0.93
C SER A 76 -12.97 2.35 0.38
N ASN A 77 -12.74 3.18 -0.64
CA ASN A 77 -13.72 4.06 -1.28
C ASN A 77 -14.39 5.04 -0.31
N CYS A 78 -13.62 5.59 0.63
CA CYS A 78 -14.14 6.57 1.59
C CYS A 78 -14.62 7.86 0.92
N ASN A 79 -15.54 8.55 1.58
CA ASN A 79 -15.89 9.92 1.24
C ASN A 79 -14.69 10.83 1.50
N GLY A 80 -14.50 11.86 0.66
CA GLY A 80 -13.34 12.75 0.72
C GLY A 80 -13.07 13.42 -0.64
N ALA A 81 -12.10 14.33 -0.67
CA ALA A 81 -11.76 15.05 -1.89
C ALA A 81 -11.22 14.09 -2.96
N LYS A 82 -11.78 14.15 -4.17
CA LYS A 82 -11.30 13.36 -5.30
C LYS A 82 -9.88 13.78 -5.69
N TYR A 83 -9.20 12.90 -6.41
CA TYR A 83 -7.86 13.18 -6.93
C TYR A 83 -7.84 14.47 -7.74
N GLU A 84 -6.88 15.33 -7.43
CA GLU A 84 -6.61 16.57 -8.16
C GLU A 84 -5.18 16.57 -8.69
N ASP A 85 -5.00 16.39 -10.01
CA ASP A 85 -3.67 16.32 -10.66
C ASP A 85 -2.81 17.56 -10.37
N ARG A 86 -3.45 18.74 -10.26
CA ARG A 86 -2.80 20.02 -9.93
C ARG A 86 -2.10 20.04 -8.55
N LYS A 87 -2.41 19.11 -7.65
CA LYS A 87 -1.76 19.00 -6.33
C LYS A 87 -0.50 18.15 -6.35
N VAL A 88 -0.25 17.40 -7.43
CA VAL A 88 0.90 16.48 -7.58
C VAL A 88 2.03 16.98 -8.51
N PRO A 89 2.03 18.18 -9.16
CA PRO A 89 3.02 18.50 -10.19
C PRO A 89 4.45 18.51 -9.66
N LYS A 90 4.66 18.93 -8.41
CA LYS A 90 5.97 18.90 -7.74
C LYS A 90 6.47 17.48 -7.42
N LEU A 91 5.56 16.52 -7.29
CA LEU A 91 5.87 15.12 -6.97
C LEU A 91 5.90 14.22 -8.21
N ARG A 92 5.41 14.67 -9.37
CA ARG A 92 5.31 13.85 -10.59
C ARG A 92 6.63 13.17 -10.97
N SER A 93 7.76 13.87 -10.90
CA SER A 93 9.06 13.28 -11.22
C SER A 93 9.47 12.19 -10.21
N LYS A 94 9.17 12.39 -8.92
CA LYS A 94 9.36 11.39 -7.86
C LYS A 94 8.47 10.17 -8.10
N LEU A 95 7.18 10.38 -8.31
CA LEU A 95 6.19 9.31 -8.51
C LEU A 95 6.40 8.52 -9.81
N LYS A 96 6.87 9.15 -10.89
CA LYS A 96 7.23 8.41 -12.11
C LYS A 96 8.32 7.36 -11.88
N ARG A 97 9.19 7.59 -10.88
CA ARG A 97 10.24 6.62 -10.50
C ARG A 97 9.73 5.60 -9.50
N SER A 98 9.09 6.06 -8.43
CA SER A 98 8.69 5.19 -7.32
C SER A 98 7.36 4.49 -7.52
N TRP A 99 6.41 5.08 -8.25
CA TRP A 99 5.02 4.61 -8.37
C TRP A 99 4.48 4.62 -9.82
N PRO A 100 5.20 4.10 -10.82
CA PRO A 100 4.67 3.98 -12.17
C PRO A 100 3.48 3.01 -12.26
N ASP A 101 2.60 3.23 -13.22
CA ASP A 101 1.68 2.20 -13.71
C ASP A 101 2.47 1.20 -14.55
N VAL A 102 2.70 0.02 -13.98
CA VAL A 102 3.46 -1.07 -14.61
C VAL A 102 2.63 -1.88 -15.60
N GLU A 103 1.33 -1.64 -15.64
CA GLU A 103 0.32 -2.49 -16.25
C GLU A 103 -0.21 -1.89 -17.55
N SER A 104 -0.72 -0.65 -17.50
CA SER A 104 -1.25 0.05 -18.67
C SER A 104 -0.34 1.19 -19.15
N GLY A 105 0.62 1.59 -18.31
CA GLY A 105 1.53 2.71 -18.56
C GLY A 105 0.92 4.09 -18.35
N ASN A 106 -0.30 4.19 -17.81
CA ASN A 106 -0.97 5.46 -17.51
C ASN A 106 -0.86 5.79 -16.01
N ASP A 107 0.26 6.40 -15.65
CA ASP A 107 0.61 6.71 -14.26
C ASP A 107 -0.46 7.56 -13.57
N THR A 108 -0.94 8.63 -14.23
CA THR A 108 -1.94 9.54 -13.64
C THR A 108 -3.23 8.81 -13.31
N ARG A 109 -3.71 7.95 -14.21
CA ARG A 109 -4.93 7.14 -13.96
C ARG A 109 -4.72 6.17 -12.80
N PHE A 110 -3.51 5.60 -12.68
CA PHE A 110 -3.19 4.69 -11.58
C PHE A 110 -3.14 5.44 -10.24
N TRP A 111 -2.47 6.59 -10.18
CA TRP A 111 -2.44 7.44 -8.98
C TRP A 111 -3.83 7.93 -8.57
N GLU A 112 -4.65 8.32 -9.55
CA GLU A 112 -6.05 8.69 -9.32
C GLU A 112 -6.83 7.53 -8.68
N GLY A 113 -6.68 6.31 -9.23
CA GLY A 113 -7.32 5.10 -8.70
C GLY A 113 -6.91 4.82 -7.25
N GLU A 114 -5.62 4.84 -6.97
CA GLU A 114 -5.07 4.59 -5.63
C GLU A 114 -5.49 5.65 -4.62
N TRP A 115 -5.46 6.94 -4.98
CA TRP A 115 -5.96 7.99 -4.10
C TRP A 115 -7.46 7.83 -3.85
N ASN A 116 -8.25 7.69 -4.92
CA ASN A 116 -9.71 7.64 -4.79
C ASN A 116 -10.18 6.41 -4.01
N LYS A 117 -9.50 5.27 -4.17
CA LYS A 117 -9.88 4.03 -3.48
C LYS A 117 -9.29 3.93 -2.08
N HIS A 118 -8.06 4.37 -1.87
CA HIS A 118 -7.32 4.14 -0.62
C HIS A 118 -6.95 5.46 0.09
N GLY A 119 -6.28 6.38 -0.59
CA GLY A 119 -5.74 7.60 0.03
C GLY A 119 -6.77 8.50 0.72
N ARG A 120 -7.98 8.64 0.15
CA ARG A 120 -9.09 9.40 0.78
C ARG A 120 -9.49 8.86 2.16
N CYS A 121 -9.25 7.57 2.43
CA CYS A 121 -9.55 6.97 3.73
C CYS A 121 -8.59 7.41 4.85
N SER A 122 -7.52 8.13 4.52
CA SER A 122 -6.61 8.77 5.48
C SER A 122 -6.56 10.29 5.31
N GLU A 123 -7.51 10.91 4.61
CA GLU A 123 -7.46 12.35 4.31
C GLU A 123 -7.44 13.25 5.56
N GLN A 124 -7.99 12.77 6.67
CA GLN A 124 -7.95 13.46 7.96
C GLN A 124 -6.53 13.63 8.52
N THR A 125 -5.59 12.77 8.13
CA THR A 125 -4.20 12.76 8.62
C THR A 125 -3.18 13.08 7.53
N LEU A 126 -3.44 12.64 6.29
CA LEU A 126 -2.59 12.84 5.12
C LEU A 126 -3.44 13.40 3.98
N ASN A 127 -3.27 14.67 3.66
CA ASN A 127 -3.84 15.22 2.44
C ASN A 127 -3.19 14.55 1.20
N GLN A 128 -3.78 14.75 0.01
CA GLN A 128 -3.29 14.10 -1.22
C GLN A 128 -1.77 14.27 -1.46
N MET A 129 -1.23 15.47 -1.24
CA MET A 129 0.21 15.71 -1.44
C MET A 129 1.03 14.89 -0.44
N GLN A 130 0.68 14.95 0.84
CA GLN A 130 1.37 14.23 1.91
C GLN A 130 1.28 12.71 1.73
N TYR A 131 0.13 12.19 1.31
CA TYR A 131 -0.05 10.76 1.02
C TYR A 131 0.97 10.26 -0.02
N PHE A 132 1.12 10.98 -1.13
CA PHE A 132 2.08 10.62 -2.17
C PHE A 132 3.54 10.85 -1.75
N GLU A 133 3.82 11.91 -0.98
CA GLU A 133 5.15 12.22 -0.49
C GLU A 133 5.64 11.17 0.52
N VAL A 134 4.85 10.88 1.54
CA VAL A 134 5.16 9.83 2.53
C VAL A 134 5.34 8.47 1.85
N SER A 135 4.48 8.13 0.87
CA SER A 135 4.64 6.88 0.11
C SER A 135 5.97 6.82 -0.64
N HIS A 136 6.41 7.92 -1.22
CA HIS A 136 7.72 8.01 -1.88
C HIS A 136 8.88 7.85 -0.89
N ASP A 137 8.80 8.50 0.26
CA ASP A 137 9.84 8.43 1.29
C ASP A 137 9.92 7.03 1.92
N MET A 138 8.78 6.36 2.08
CA MET A 138 8.72 4.94 2.47
C MET A 138 9.37 4.05 1.41
N TRP A 139 9.14 4.29 0.12
CA TRP A 139 9.79 3.51 -0.95
C TRP A 139 11.32 3.65 -0.93
N LEU A 140 11.84 4.86 -0.67
CA LEU A 140 13.27 5.07 -0.48
C LEU A 140 13.82 4.31 0.74
N SER A 141 13.06 4.33 1.84
CA SER A 141 13.48 3.71 3.12
C SER A 141 13.41 2.18 3.11
N TYR A 142 12.49 1.60 2.33
CA TYR A 142 12.26 0.16 2.23
C TYR A 142 12.61 -0.35 0.84
N ASN A 143 13.84 -0.12 0.37
CA ASN A 143 14.30 -0.54 -0.96
C ASN A 143 14.49 -2.06 -1.07
N ILE A 144 13.39 -2.79 -1.32
CA ILE A 144 13.39 -4.27 -1.43
C ILE A 144 14.37 -4.75 -2.49
N THR A 145 14.45 -4.05 -3.63
CA THR A 145 15.34 -4.43 -4.74
C THR A 145 16.78 -4.53 -4.28
N GLU A 146 17.25 -3.53 -3.54
CA GLU A 146 18.60 -3.51 -3.02
C GLU A 146 18.82 -4.51 -1.89
N ILE A 147 17.84 -4.66 -1.00
CA ILE A 147 17.91 -5.64 0.08
C ILE A 147 18.07 -7.06 -0.48
N LEU A 148 17.26 -7.44 -1.46
CA LEU A 148 17.32 -8.76 -2.09
C LEU A 148 18.63 -8.92 -2.89
N ARG A 149 19.04 -7.90 -3.65
CA ARG A 149 20.31 -7.90 -4.39
C ARG A 149 21.51 -8.12 -3.46
N ASN A 150 21.54 -7.47 -2.30
CA ASN A 150 22.61 -7.63 -1.31
C ASN A 150 22.62 -9.04 -0.68
N ALA A 151 21.46 -9.72 -0.68
CA ALA A 151 21.35 -11.14 -0.31
C ALA A 151 21.61 -12.11 -1.49
N SER A 152 22.11 -11.62 -2.63
CA SER A 152 22.30 -12.38 -3.88
C SER A 152 21.02 -12.99 -4.46
N ILE A 153 19.87 -12.39 -4.14
CA ILE A 153 18.56 -12.74 -4.68
C ILE A 153 18.24 -11.75 -5.80
N VAL A 154 18.41 -12.22 -7.04
CA VAL A 154 18.18 -11.45 -8.26
C VAL A 154 17.33 -12.27 -9.22
N PRO A 155 16.52 -11.65 -10.10
CA PRO A 155 15.69 -12.39 -11.05
C PRO A 155 16.50 -13.41 -11.85
N HIS A 156 16.01 -14.65 -11.94
CA HIS A 156 16.70 -15.75 -12.61
C HIS A 156 15.68 -16.62 -13.37
N PRO A 157 16.01 -17.18 -14.55
CA PRO A 157 15.08 -17.97 -15.35
C PRO A 157 14.72 -19.32 -14.73
N THR A 158 15.61 -19.92 -13.94
CA THR A 158 15.46 -21.29 -13.42
C THR A 158 15.68 -21.43 -11.92
N GLN A 159 16.25 -20.41 -11.26
CA GLN A 159 16.56 -20.49 -9.84
C GLN A 159 15.28 -20.16 -9.09
N THR A 160 14.98 -20.95 -8.09
CA THR A 160 13.87 -20.72 -7.18
C THR A 160 14.38 -20.29 -5.81
N TRP A 161 13.53 -19.57 -5.09
CA TRP A 161 13.76 -19.16 -3.72
C TRP A 161 12.62 -19.67 -2.87
N THR A 162 12.96 -20.15 -1.68
CA THR A 162 11.95 -20.48 -0.67
C THR A 162 11.37 -19.20 -0.08
N TYR A 163 10.24 -19.33 0.62
CA TYR A 163 9.65 -18.23 1.39
C TYR A 163 10.69 -17.58 2.33
N SER A 164 11.48 -18.39 3.04
CA SER A 164 12.46 -17.90 4.01
C SER A 164 13.61 -17.16 3.34
N ASP A 165 14.02 -17.55 2.15
CA ASP A 165 15.09 -16.88 1.42
C ASP A 165 14.72 -15.43 1.10
N ILE A 166 13.45 -15.18 0.73
CA ILE A 166 12.95 -13.84 0.45
C ILE A 166 12.69 -13.04 1.74
N VAL A 167 12.04 -13.65 2.73
CA VAL A 167 11.55 -12.93 3.93
C VAL A 167 12.67 -12.57 4.91
N SER A 168 13.65 -13.45 5.12
CA SER A 168 14.74 -13.24 6.07
C SER A 168 15.57 -11.97 5.83
N PRO A 169 16.11 -11.71 4.61
CA PRO A 169 16.90 -10.50 4.37
C PRO A 169 16.05 -9.23 4.49
N ILE A 170 14.79 -9.26 4.04
CA ILE A 170 13.87 -8.12 4.21
C ILE A 170 13.61 -7.85 5.69
N LYS A 171 13.36 -8.89 6.50
CA LYS A 171 13.17 -8.75 7.94
C LYS A 171 14.41 -8.23 8.65
N ALA A 172 15.58 -8.72 8.27
CA ALA A 172 16.85 -8.29 8.86
C ALA A 172 17.13 -6.80 8.60
N ALA A 173 16.87 -6.33 7.38
CA ALA A 173 17.08 -4.95 6.96
C ALA A 173 16.03 -3.99 7.54
N THR A 174 14.76 -4.36 7.51
CA THR A 174 13.64 -3.46 7.87
C THR A 174 13.18 -3.58 9.32
N LYS A 175 13.64 -4.61 10.04
CA LYS A 175 13.19 -5.00 11.38
C LYS A 175 11.69 -5.33 11.46
N ARG A 176 11.06 -5.58 10.31
CA ARG A 176 9.64 -5.92 10.17
C ARG A 176 9.51 -7.20 9.36
N THR A 177 8.58 -8.08 9.74
CA THR A 177 8.27 -9.25 8.92
C THR A 177 7.36 -8.83 7.78
N PRO A 178 7.81 -8.83 6.50
CA PRO A 178 6.92 -8.54 5.39
C PRO A 178 5.93 -9.68 5.16
N LEU A 179 4.80 -9.36 4.56
CA LEU A 179 3.95 -10.34 3.88
C LEU A 179 4.33 -10.35 2.39
N ILE A 180 4.52 -11.53 1.81
CA ILE A 180 4.77 -11.68 0.37
C ILE A 180 3.51 -12.20 -0.32
N ARG A 181 3.25 -11.75 -1.55
CA ARG A 181 2.16 -12.25 -2.38
C ARG A 181 2.68 -12.71 -3.72
N CYS A 182 2.18 -13.86 -4.13
CA CYS A 182 2.57 -14.51 -5.37
C CYS A 182 1.39 -14.73 -6.29
N LYS A 183 1.67 -14.86 -7.58
CA LYS A 183 0.72 -15.21 -8.63
C LYS A 183 1.24 -16.42 -9.40
N ILE A 184 0.33 -17.29 -9.80
CA ILE A 184 0.67 -18.44 -10.64
C ILE A 184 0.80 -17.96 -12.08
N ASP A 185 1.92 -18.29 -12.72
CA ASP A 185 2.02 -18.29 -14.17
C ASP A 185 1.43 -19.59 -14.72
N THR A 186 0.29 -19.48 -15.39
CA THR A 186 -0.42 -20.64 -15.95
C THR A 186 0.32 -21.30 -17.11
N ALA A 187 1.26 -20.61 -17.77
CA ALA A 187 2.04 -21.17 -18.87
C ALA A 187 3.09 -22.18 -18.38
N THR A 188 3.68 -21.92 -17.22
CA THR A 188 4.74 -22.76 -16.63
C THR A 188 4.32 -23.48 -15.36
N ASN A 189 3.12 -23.20 -14.85
CA ASN A 189 2.62 -23.67 -13.55
C ASN A 189 3.57 -23.34 -12.39
N THR A 190 4.20 -22.16 -12.44
CA THR A 190 5.15 -21.69 -11.42
C THR A 190 4.57 -20.52 -10.64
N GLU A 191 4.84 -20.48 -9.34
CA GLU A 191 4.49 -19.34 -8.49
C GLU A 191 5.55 -18.24 -8.59
N LEU A 192 5.11 -17.02 -8.91
CA LEU A 192 5.96 -15.85 -9.09
C LEU A 192 5.63 -14.78 -8.05
N LEU A 193 6.64 -14.30 -7.32
CA LEU A 193 6.52 -13.15 -6.44
C LEU A 193 6.06 -11.93 -7.25
N HIS A 194 4.99 -11.27 -6.80
CA HIS A 194 4.50 -10.05 -7.45
C HIS A 194 4.36 -8.87 -6.49
N GLU A 195 4.23 -9.10 -5.18
CA GLU A 195 4.09 -8.05 -4.18
C GLU A 195 4.79 -8.39 -2.87
N VAL A 196 5.25 -7.36 -2.18
CA VAL A 196 5.74 -7.39 -0.81
C VAL A 196 5.04 -6.28 -0.04
N VAL A 197 4.53 -6.60 1.15
CA VAL A 197 3.69 -5.73 1.97
C VAL A 197 4.34 -5.54 3.33
N PHE A 198 4.47 -4.29 3.76
CA PHE A 198 4.91 -3.88 5.09
C PHE A 198 3.78 -3.29 5.92
#